data_AF-A0A964VQP4-F1
#
_entry.id   AF-A0A964VQP4-F1
#
_cell.length_a   1.000
_cell.length_b   1.000
_cell.length_c   1.000
_cell.angle_alpha   90.00
_cell.angle_beta   90.00
_cell.angle_gamma   90.00
#
_symmetry.space_group_name_H-M   'P 1'
#
loop_
_entity.id
_entity.type
_entity.pdbx_description
1 polymer ?
#
loop_
_entity_poly.entity_id
_entity_poly.type
_entity_poly.pdbx_seq_one_letter_code
_entity_poly.pdbx_strand_id
1 'polypeptide(L)'
;MRWIWFTAVAALVAFHAAGAAELSATELKDARKLYTVKCAKCHKFYDPAKYNDDEWQTWMRKMSKKSKLKDAQSELLGRYLETFRKPGGTNAAPPDAKR
;
A
#
# COMPACT_ATOMS: atom_id res chain seq x y z
N MET A 1 -26.52 -33.71 -42.68
CA MET A 1 -27.02 -34.38 -41.45
C MET A 1 -25.81 -34.63 -40.57
N ARG A 2 -25.82 -34.05 -39.35
CA ARG A 2 -24.75 -34.10 -38.31
C ARG A 2 -23.54 -33.22 -38.64
N TRP A 3 -22.97 -32.44 -37.75
CA TRP A 3 -23.31 -31.94 -36.42
C TRP A 3 -22.16 -30.95 -36.15
N ILE A 4 -22.44 -29.75 -35.67
CA ILE A 4 -22.02 -29.37 -34.32
C ILE A 4 -20.49 -29.32 -34.11
N TRP A 5 -19.84 -28.22 -33.74
CA TRP A 5 -20.19 -26.85 -33.38
C TRP A 5 -18.86 -26.14 -33.02
N PHE A 6 -18.88 -24.81 -32.98
CA PHE A 6 -18.03 -23.96 -32.12
C PHE A 6 -16.51 -24.23 -32.10
N THR A 7 -15.78 -23.62 -33.05
CA THR A 7 -14.40 -23.18 -32.76
C THR A 7 -14.49 -21.98 -31.81
N ALA A 8 -14.20 -22.26 -30.54
CA ALA A 8 -14.22 -21.33 -29.44
C ALA A 8 -13.30 -20.11 -29.66
N VAL A 9 -13.84 -18.93 -29.37
CA VAL A 9 -13.08 -17.68 -29.27
C VAL A 9 -12.20 -17.77 -28.00
N ALA A 10 -10.90 -17.96 -28.18
CA ALA A 10 -9.94 -17.86 -27.09
C ALA A 10 -9.76 -16.38 -26.71
N ALA A 11 -10.62 -15.88 -25.82
CA ALA A 11 -10.42 -14.60 -25.17
C ALA A 11 -9.30 -14.73 -24.12
N LEU A 12 -8.08 -14.33 -24.49
CA LEU A 12 -6.96 -14.10 -23.57
C LEU A 12 -7.29 -12.90 -22.67
N VAL A 13 -7.98 -13.14 -21.57
CA VAL A 13 -8.12 -12.14 -20.50
C VAL A 13 -6.80 -12.13 -19.72
N ALA A 14 -5.91 -11.20 -20.07
CA ALA A 14 -4.75 -10.89 -19.26
C ALA A 14 -5.21 -10.18 -17.98
N PHE A 15 -5.53 -10.96 -16.94
CA PHE A 15 -5.66 -10.47 -15.58
C PHE A 15 -4.30 -9.96 -15.11
N HIS A 16 -4.01 -8.68 -15.35
CA HIS A 16 -2.96 -7.99 -14.62
C HIS A 16 -3.49 -7.77 -13.20
N ALA A 17 -3.09 -8.67 -12.30
CA ALA A 17 -3.16 -8.39 -10.88
C ALA A 17 -2.42 -7.06 -10.66
N ALA A 18 -3.18 -6.03 -10.28
CA ALA A 18 -2.64 -4.75 -9.85
C ALA A 18 -1.93 -4.93 -8.50
N GLY A 19 -0.81 -5.66 -8.52
CA GLY A 19 0.18 -5.56 -7.46
C GLY A 19 0.73 -4.15 -7.48
N ALA A 20 0.88 -3.55 -6.30
CA ALA A 20 1.54 -2.26 -6.15
C ALA A 20 2.86 -2.30 -6.93
N ALA A 21 2.94 -1.55 -8.03
CA ALA A 21 4.14 -1.52 -8.85
C ALA A 21 5.33 -1.16 -7.96
N GLU A 22 6.40 -1.96 -8.06
CA GLU A 22 7.59 -1.77 -7.25
C GLU A 22 8.13 -0.34 -7.45
N LEU A 23 8.49 0.33 -6.35
CA LEU A 23 8.96 1.71 -6.39
C LEU A 23 10.32 1.77 -7.10
N SER A 24 10.47 2.68 -8.06
CA SER A 24 11.77 2.97 -8.66
C SER A 24 12.77 3.51 -7.63
N ALA A 25 14.06 3.44 -7.94
CA ALA A 25 15.11 3.96 -7.07
C ALA A 25 14.92 5.47 -6.75
N THR A 26 14.42 6.24 -7.72
CA THR A 26 14.10 7.66 -7.53
C THR A 26 12.91 7.84 -6.60
N GLU A 27 11.81 7.12 -6.81
CA GLU A 27 10.65 7.16 -5.91
C GLU A 27 11.02 6.75 -4.48
N LEU A 28 11.84 5.71 -4.30
CA LEU A 28 12.33 5.30 -3.00
C LEU A 28 13.14 6.40 -2.29
N LYS A 29 14.01 7.11 -3.03
CA LYS A 29 14.79 8.23 -2.50
C LYS A 29 13.88 9.40 -2.11
N ASP A 30 12.92 9.73 -2.95
CA ASP A 30 12.00 10.85 -2.72
C ASP A 30 11.03 10.54 -1.58
N ALA A 31 10.54 9.31 -1.49
CA ALA A 31 9.71 8.84 -0.39
C ALA A 31 10.47 8.85 0.95
N ARG A 32 11.74 8.41 0.98
CA ARG A 32 12.60 8.53 2.18
C ARG A 32 12.75 9.98 2.63
N LYS A 33 13.05 10.89 1.70
CA LYS A 33 13.17 12.32 2.00
C LYS A 33 11.84 12.87 2.53
N LEU A 34 10.74 12.53 1.88
CA LEU A 34 9.40 12.95 2.26
C LEU A 34 9.05 12.45 3.68
N TYR A 35 9.30 11.19 3.98
CA TYR A 35 9.10 10.59 5.30
C TYR A 35 9.87 11.36 6.39
N THR A 36 11.16 11.62 6.17
CA THR A 36 12.01 12.33 7.14
C THR A 36 11.47 13.74 7.41
N VAL A 37 11.00 14.45 6.39
CA VAL A 37 10.58 15.85 6.56
C VAL A 37 9.12 16.02 7.02
N LYS A 38 8.26 15.01 6.81
CA LYS A 38 6.81 15.07 7.11
C LYS A 38 6.37 14.20 8.29
N CYS A 39 7.01 13.07 8.53
CA CYS A 39 6.56 12.07 9.50
C CYS A 39 7.48 11.98 10.72
N ALA A 40 8.80 11.94 10.51
CA ALA A 40 9.78 11.72 11.58
C ALA A 40 10.01 12.94 12.50
N LYS A 41 9.33 14.06 12.27
CA LYS A 41 9.53 15.30 13.05
C LYS A 41 8.80 15.35 14.38
N CYS A 42 7.69 14.62 14.52
CA CYS A 42 6.79 14.77 15.67
C CYS A 42 6.80 13.56 16.60
N HIS A 43 7.18 12.38 16.10
CA HIS A 43 7.27 11.15 16.88
C HIS A 43 8.17 10.15 16.16
N LYS A 44 8.55 9.08 16.87
CA LYS A 44 9.28 7.95 16.31
C LYS A 44 8.45 7.21 15.25
N PHE A 45 9.12 6.38 14.45
CA PHE A 45 8.46 5.51 13.50
C PHE A 45 7.58 4.48 14.23
N TYR A 46 6.30 4.45 13.88
CA TYR A 46 5.40 3.37 14.28
C TYR A 46 5.47 2.28 13.22
N ASP A 47 5.79 1.07 13.63
CA ASP A 47 5.88 -0.10 12.75
C ASP A 47 4.53 -0.36 12.07
N PRO A 48 4.42 -0.17 10.74
CA PRO A 48 3.17 -0.37 10.02
C PRO A 48 2.65 -1.80 10.12
N ALA A 49 3.51 -2.80 10.33
CA ALA A 49 3.11 -4.20 10.45
C ALA A 49 2.33 -4.53 11.75
N LYS A 50 2.27 -3.59 12.71
CA LYS A 50 1.51 -3.74 13.95
C LYS A 50 0.04 -3.36 13.84
N TYR A 51 -0.38 -2.85 12.69
CA TYR A 51 -1.75 -2.39 12.46
C TYR A 51 -2.40 -3.24 11.38
N ASN A 52 -3.65 -3.63 11.61
CA ASN A 52 -4.47 -4.16 10.54
C ASN A 52 -4.72 -3.09 9.45
N ASP A 53 -5.24 -3.51 8.30
CA ASP A 53 -5.39 -2.62 7.15
C ASP A 53 -6.30 -1.40 7.47
N ASP A 54 -7.43 -1.59 8.13
CA ASP A 54 -8.37 -0.51 8.46
C ASP A 54 -7.81 0.50 9.47
N GLU A 55 -7.11 0.00 10.49
CA GLU A 55 -6.41 0.81 11.47
C GLU A 55 -5.31 1.62 10.80
N TRP A 56 -4.51 0.97 9.95
CA TRP A 56 -3.43 1.61 9.22
C TRP A 56 -3.96 2.71 8.30
N GLN A 57 -4.99 2.43 7.49
CA GLN A 57 -5.63 3.41 6.62
C GLN A 57 -6.19 4.59 7.42
N THR A 58 -6.75 4.33 8.60
CA THR A 58 -7.24 5.38 9.50
C THR A 58 -6.11 6.26 10.03
N TRP A 59 -4.99 5.67 10.45
CA TRP A 59 -3.82 6.42 10.91
C TRP A 59 -3.17 7.22 9.78
N MET A 60 -3.01 6.62 8.61
CA MET A 60 -2.47 7.30 7.43
C MET A 60 -3.32 8.49 7.02
N ARG A 61 -4.65 8.36 6.99
CA ARG A 61 -5.56 9.49 6.71
C ARG A 61 -5.43 10.60 7.75
N LYS A 62 -5.35 10.26 9.05
CA LYS A 62 -5.19 11.24 10.13
C LYS A 62 -3.85 11.96 10.03
N MET A 63 -2.74 11.24 9.85
CA MET A 63 -1.39 11.81 9.81
C MET A 63 -1.14 12.61 8.53
N SER A 64 -1.67 12.18 7.38
CA SER A 64 -1.57 12.92 6.13
C SER A 64 -2.19 14.32 6.25
N LYS A 65 -3.36 14.42 6.90
CA LYS A 65 -4.00 15.71 7.21
C LYS A 65 -3.15 16.56 8.17
N LYS A 66 -2.67 15.98 9.27
CA LYS A 66 -1.86 16.72 10.27
C LYS A 66 -0.52 17.22 9.72
N SER A 67 0.13 16.44 8.86
CA SER A 67 1.40 16.77 8.21
C SER A 67 1.24 17.58 6.92
N LYS A 68 -0.01 17.88 6.53
CA LYS A 68 -0.38 18.63 5.32
C LYS A 68 0.27 18.03 4.07
N LEU A 69 0.13 16.71 3.89
CA LEU A 69 0.54 16.04 2.66
C LEU A 69 -0.42 16.40 1.53
N LYS A 70 0.13 16.65 0.35
CA LYS A 70 -0.63 16.69 -0.90
C LYS A 70 -0.97 15.26 -1.34
N ASP A 71 -1.97 15.08 -2.18
CA ASP A 71 -2.45 13.75 -2.60
C ASP A 71 -1.34 12.88 -3.18
N ALA A 72 -0.55 13.41 -4.13
CA ALA A 72 0.59 12.69 -4.71
C ALA A 72 1.67 12.31 -3.67
N GLN A 73 1.83 13.12 -2.62
CA GLN A 73 2.77 12.82 -1.52
C GLN A 73 2.21 11.71 -0.63
N SER A 74 0.90 11.75 -0.34
CA SER A 74 0.22 10.70 0.42
C SER A 74 0.30 9.35 -0.29
N GLU A 75 0.10 9.35 -1.61
CA GLU A 75 0.18 8.14 -2.44
C GLU A 75 1.60 7.55 -2.46
N LEU A 76 2.61 8.35 -2.80
CA LEU A 76 4.02 7.91 -2.81
C LEU A 76 4.45 7.38 -1.44
N LEU A 77 4.10 8.10 -0.37
CA LEU A 77 4.42 7.70 0.98
C LEU A 77 3.67 6.42 1.39
N GLY A 78 2.41 6.27 0.98
CA GLY A 78 1.62 5.06 1.24
C GLY A 78 2.27 3.83 0.63
N ARG A 79 2.63 3.88 -0.66
CA ARG A 79 3.36 2.80 -1.35
C ARG A 79 4.69 2.49 -0.66
N TYR A 80 5.42 3.53 -0.24
CA TYR A 80 6.69 3.36 0.48
C TYR A 80 6.50 2.69 1.84
N LEU A 81 5.47 3.06 2.60
CA LEU A 81 5.23 2.45 3.90
C LEU A 81 4.72 1.00 3.79
N GLU A 82 4.09 0.64 2.68
CA GLU A 82 3.72 -0.75 2.38
C GLU A 82 4.95 -1.67 2.25
N THR A 83 6.12 -1.15 1.84
CA THR A 83 7.35 -1.98 1.80
C THR A 83 7.83 -2.44 3.18
N PHE A 84 7.26 -1.87 4.26
CA PHE A 84 7.52 -2.27 5.64
C PHE A 84 6.44 -3.20 6.20
N ARG A 85 5.34 -3.39 5.46
CA ARG A 85 4.26 -4.33 5.77
C ARG A 85 4.57 -5.62 5.02
N LYS A 86 4.70 -6.75 5.73
CA LYS A 86 5.15 -8.01 5.12
C LYS A 86 4.25 -8.37 3.93
N PRO A 87 4.79 -8.66 2.74
CA PRO A 87 4.01 -9.30 1.70
C PRO A 87 3.69 -10.74 2.14
N GLY A 88 2.45 -10.99 2.56
CA GLY A 88 1.95 -12.33 2.89
C GLY A 88 1.88 -12.71 4.39
N GLY A 89 2.19 -11.79 5.31
CA GLY A 89 1.91 -12.01 6.74
C GLY A 89 0.56 -11.40 7.10
N THR A 90 -0.38 -12.20 7.60
CA THR A 90 -1.69 -11.70 8.04
C THR A 90 -1.50 -10.54 9.02
N ASN A 91 -1.91 -9.33 8.62
CA ASN A 91 -1.94 -8.14 9.47
C ASN A 91 -3.06 -8.26 10.52
N ALA A 92 -3.17 -9.40 11.19
CA ALA A 92 -4.06 -9.56 12.32
C ALA A 92 -3.57 -8.64 13.43
N ALA A 93 -4.47 -7.81 13.97
CA ALA A 93 -4.15 -6.88 15.05
C ALA A 93 -3.51 -7.65 16.22
N PRO A 94 -2.44 -7.12 16.85
CA PRO A 94 -1.94 -7.67 18.11
C PRO A 94 -3.08 -7.69 19.15
N PRO A 95 -3.26 -8.78 19.92
CA PRO A 95 -4.40 -8.95 20.84
C PRO A 95 -4.48 -7.90 21.98
N ASP A 96 -3.51 -7.00 22.06
CA ASP A 96 -3.24 -6.12 23.20
C ASP A 96 -2.96 -4.65 22.81
N ALA A 97 -3.34 -4.24 21.59
CA ALA A 97 -3.38 -2.82 21.22
C ALA A 97 -4.48 -2.06 21.99
N LYS A 98 -4.20 -1.68 23.24
CA LYS A 98 -5.06 -0.75 23.98
C LYS A 98 -5.06 0.61 23.28
N ARG A 99 -6.28 1.02 22.92
CA ARG A 99 -6.67 2.24 22.19
C ARG A 99 -6.33 3.53 22.93
#